data_AF-A0A6G3XEC2-F1
#
_entry.id   AF-A0A6G3XEC2-F1
#
_cell.length_a   1.000
_cell.length_b   1.000
_cell.length_c   1.000
_cell.angle_alpha   90.00
_cell.angle_beta   90.00
_cell.angle_gamma   90.00
#
_symmetry.space_group_name_H-M   'P 1'
#
loop_
_entity.id
_entity.type
_entity.pdbx_description
1 polymer ?
#
loop_
_entity_poly.entity_id
_entity_poly.type
_entity_poly.pdbx_seq_one_letter_code
_entity_poly.pdbx_strand_id
1 'polypeptide(L)'
;MRSPRRIRRTALAALSAGVLLAAAGCGEGGDRTAKGTTGTAEAKDVLLQPLASPGPGPFTASTARSAASPSPTGAPEAEPTSATRTVHPVSGAVPGLYGGTRSVAACDVEQQTALLADDEDKARAFADASGIEAVQIPGYLKSLTPVVLRADAQVTNHGYSAGSATAFQAVLQAGTAVLVDSRGMPRVRCACGNPLRPPVVA
;
A
#
# COMPACT_ATOMS: atom_id res chain seq x y z
N MET A 1 31.74 27.37 46.83
CA MET A 1 32.22 25.98 47.01
C MET A 1 31.31 25.26 48.01
N ARG A 2 30.43 24.36 47.55
CA ARG A 2 29.58 23.45 48.35
C ARG A 2 29.46 22.16 47.53
N SER A 3 30.23 21.13 47.87
CA SER A 3 29.93 20.02 48.79
C SER A 3 28.92 19.00 48.25
N PRO A 4 29.27 17.69 48.18
CA PRO A 4 28.47 16.64 47.56
C PRO A 4 27.53 15.96 48.56
N ARG A 5 26.44 15.34 48.09
CA ARG A 5 25.64 14.41 48.89
C ARG A 5 25.21 13.20 48.08
N ARG A 6 25.85 12.06 48.37
CA ARG A 6 25.21 10.73 48.30
C ARG A 6 24.08 10.69 49.35
N ILE A 7 23.07 9.85 49.16
CA ILE A 7 22.55 8.89 50.16
C ILE A 7 21.45 8.04 49.51
N ARG A 8 21.65 6.72 49.56
CA ARG A 8 20.68 5.64 49.34
C ARG A 8 19.73 5.55 50.54
N ARG A 9 18.43 5.29 50.36
CA ARG A 9 17.51 4.63 51.31
C ARG A 9 16.20 4.27 50.58
N THR A 10 15.44 3.20 50.80
CA THR A 10 15.53 1.87 51.44
C THR A 10 14.20 1.18 51.07
N ALA A 11 14.21 -0.14 50.97
CA ALA A 11 13.02 -0.98 50.79
C ALA A 11 11.98 -0.82 51.91
N LEU A 12 10.74 -1.26 51.66
CA LEU A 12 10.01 -2.18 52.55
C LEU A 12 8.71 -2.67 51.88
N ALA A 13 8.49 -3.97 52.04
CA ALA A 13 7.36 -4.74 51.54
C ALA A 13 6.23 -4.82 52.58
N ALA A 14 5.04 -5.23 52.12
CA ALA A 14 4.29 -6.42 52.59
C ALA A 14 2.80 -6.20 52.98
N LEU A 15 1.99 -7.20 52.56
CA LEU A 15 0.75 -7.75 53.15
C LEU A 15 -0.54 -6.89 53.02
N SER A 16 -1.76 -7.39 52.75
CA SER A 16 -2.32 -8.74 52.53
C SER A 16 -3.85 -8.62 52.34
N ALA A 17 -4.49 -9.74 51.97
CA ALA A 17 -5.89 -10.15 52.18
C ALA A 17 -6.80 -10.16 50.95
N GLY A 18 -7.17 -11.39 50.54
CA GLY A 18 -8.13 -11.68 49.50
C GLY A 18 -9.57 -11.82 50.01
N VAL A 19 -10.49 -11.91 49.05
CA VAL A 19 -11.85 -12.43 49.25
C VAL A 19 -12.19 -13.26 48.01
N LEU A 20 -12.44 -14.56 48.23
CA LEU A 20 -12.97 -15.52 47.28
C LEU A 20 -14.51 -15.44 47.33
N LEU A 21 -15.18 -15.28 46.18
CA LEU A 21 -16.56 -15.71 46.01
C LEU A 21 -16.64 -16.65 44.80
N ALA A 22 -16.95 -17.90 45.09
CA ALA A 22 -17.35 -18.91 44.12
C ALA A 22 -18.84 -18.74 43.80
N ALA A 23 -19.17 -18.63 42.51
CA ALA A 23 -20.51 -18.85 42.01
C ALA A 23 -20.50 -20.09 41.13
N ALA A 24 -21.12 -21.16 41.62
CA ALA A 24 -21.42 -22.36 40.86
C ALA A 24 -22.64 -22.08 39.96
N GLY A 25 -22.50 -22.35 38.67
CA GLY A 25 -23.61 -22.41 37.72
C GLY A 25 -23.34 -23.57 36.76
N CYS A 26 -24.21 -24.58 36.79
CA CYS A 26 -24.17 -25.74 35.91
C CYS A 26 -24.64 -25.38 34.50
N GLY A 27 -23.96 -25.92 33.48
CA GLY A 27 -24.36 -25.85 32.08
C GLY A 27 -23.56 -26.83 31.23
N GLU A 28 -24.19 -27.99 30.98
CA GLU A 28 -23.81 -29.11 30.13
C GLU A 28 -22.95 -28.82 28.87
N GLY A 29 -21.95 -29.69 28.65
CA GLY A 29 -21.82 -30.41 27.39
C GLY A 29 -21.09 -29.72 26.23
N GLY A 30 -19.84 -30.14 25.99
CA GLY A 30 -19.24 -29.97 24.67
C GLY A 30 -17.72 -30.05 24.63
N ASP A 31 -17.17 -31.25 24.79
CA ASP A 31 -15.86 -31.59 24.25
C ASP A 31 -15.85 -31.29 22.74
N ARG A 32 -15.21 -30.19 22.35
CA ARG A 32 -14.73 -30.00 20.98
C ARG A 32 -13.25 -29.70 21.06
N THR A 33 -12.50 -30.79 21.01
CA THR A 33 -11.10 -30.88 20.61
C THR A 33 -10.81 -29.81 19.56
N ALA A 34 -10.19 -28.70 19.97
CA ALA A 34 -9.62 -27.73 19.07
C ALA A 34 -8.42 -28.41 18.39
N LYS A 35 -8.72 -29.16 17.33
CA LYS A 35 -7.72 -29.61 16.36
C LYS A 35 -7.25 -28.35 15.65
N GLY A 36 -6.22 -27.73 16.21
CA GLY A 36 -5.53 -26.62 15.59
C GLY A 36 -4.99 -27.08 14.25
N THR A 37 -5.67 -26.70 13.18
CA THR A 37 -5.12 -26.78 11.83
C THR A 37 -4.12 -25.64 11.74
N THR A 38 -2.84 -25.99 11.82
CA THR A 38 -1.73 -25.13 11.45
C THR A 38 -1.89 -24.72 9.99
N GLY A 39 -2.26 -23.47 9.75
CA GLY A 39 -2.22 -22.91 8.41
C GLY A 39 -3.19 -21.76 8.24
N THR A 40 -2.71 -20.54 8.48
CA THR A 40 -2.98 -19.37 7.63
C THR A 40 -1.96 -18.30 8.04
N ALA A 41 -1.11 -17.88 7.11
CA ALA A 41 -0.40 -16.62 7.24
C ALA A 41 -1.44 -15.52 7.53
N GLU A 42 -1.15 -14.65 8.50
CA GLU A 42 -1.95 -13.47 8.83
C GLU A 42 -2.35 -12.76 7.51
N ALA A 43 -3.65 -12.69 7.22
CA ALA A 43 -4.14 -12.01 6.04
C ALA A 43 -3.74 -10.53 6.16
N LYS A 44 -2.78 -10.10 5.34
CA LYS A 44 -2.43 -8.68 5.26
C LYS A 44 -3.64 -7.95 4.68
N ASP A 45 -4.14 -6.94 5.39
CA ASP A 45 -5.21 -6.09 4.89
C ASP A 45 -4.84 -5.53 3.51
N VAL A 46 -5.73 -5.71 2.54
CA VAL A 46 -5.58 -5.21 1.17
C VAL A 46 -6.46 -3.99 0.99
N LEU A 47 -5.84 -2.83 0.72
CA LEU A 47 -6.57 -1.56 0.60
C LEU A 47 -7.04 -1.33 -0.84
N LEU A 48 -8.33 -1.10 -1.03
CA LEU A 48 -8.88 -0.68 -2.32
C LEU A 48 -8.60 0.81 -2.53
N GLN A 49 -7.99 1.17 -3.66
CA GLN A 49 -7.57 2.54 -3.96
C GLN A 49 -8.33 3.10 -5.16
N PRO A 50 -9.27 4.05 -4.94
CA PRO A 50 -10.00 4.71 -6.01
C PRO A 50 -9.08 5.47 -6.95
N LEU A 51 -9.40 5.50 -8.25
CA LEU A 51 -8.49 6.01 -9.29
C LEU A 51 -7.98 7.44 -9.07
N ALA A 52 -8.83 8.34 -8.54
CA ALA A 52 -8.51 9.76 -8.35
C ALA A 52 -8.10 10.12 -6.91
N SER A 53 -8.25 9.20 -5.95
CA SER A 53 -7.93 9.47 -4.55
C SER A 53 -6.43 9.34 -4.31
N PRO A 54 -5.72 10.32 -3.73
CA PRO A 54 -4.29 10.19 -3.42
C PRO A 54 -3.98 8.99 -2.50
N GLY A 55 -4.91 8.63 -1.62
CA GLY A 55 -4.71 7.54 -0.66
C GLY A 55 -3.68 7.86 0.43
N PRO A 56 -3.20 6.86 1.18
CA PRO A 56 -2.29 7.07 2.30
C PRO A 56 -0.89 7.50 1.87
N GLY A 57 -0.35 8.52 2.56
CA GLY A 57 1.04 8.96 2.46
C GLY A 57 1.48 9.33 1.05
N PRO A 58 0.88 10.36 0.40
CA PRO A 58 1.31 10.77 -0.93
C PRO A 58 2.74 11.30 -0.90
N PHE A 59 3.58 10.80 -1.81
CA PHE A 59 4.90 11.38 -2.06
C PHE A 59 4.76 12.78 -2.69
N THR A 60 3.87 12.93 -3.66
CA THR A 60 3.69 14.18 -4.40
C THR A 60 2.23 14.55 -4.55
N ALA A 61 1.97 15.78 -5.00
CA ALA A 61 0.68 16.10 -5.60
C ALA A 61 0.42 15.21 -6.82
N SER A 62 -0.85 15.12 -7.23
CA SER A 62 -1.24 14.32 -8.41
C SER A 62 -0.59 14.87 -9.69
N THR A 63 0.05 13.98 -10.43
CA THR A 63 0.57 14.19 -11.78
C THR A 63 -0.23 13.39 -12.82
N ALA A 64 -1.30 12.72 -12.40
CA ALA A 64 -2.25 12.10 -13.32
C ALA A 64 -2.89 13.19 -14.20
N ARG A 65 -2.76 13.06 -15.52
CA ARG A 65 -3.50 13.89 -16.47
C ARG A 65 -4.84 13.22 -16.68
N SER A 66 -5.95 13.98 -16.53
CA SER A 66 -7.29 13.43 -16.70
C SER A 66 -7.41 12.70 -18.04
N ALA A 67 -7.47 11.36 -17.99
CA ALA A 67 -8.01 10.59 -19.08
C ALA A 67 -9.49 10.96 -19.17
N ALA A 68 -10.00 11.24 -20.37
CA ALA A 68 -11.43 11.31 -20.59
C ALA A 68 -12.05 10.07 -19.94
N SER A 69 -12.95 10.28 -18.97
CA SER A 69 -13.61 9.19 -18.26
C SER A 69 -14.18 8.24 -19.32
N PRO A 70 -13.72 6.98 -19.42
CA PRO A 70 -14.40 6.06 -20.31
C PRO A 70 -15.83 5.96 -19.78
N SER A 71 -16.82 6.37 -20.58
CA SER A 71 -18.22 6.08 -20.27
C SER A 71 -18.29 4.59 -19.94
N PRO A 72 -18.88 4.19 -18.80
CA PRO A 72 -19.00 2.78 -18.46
C PRO A 72 -19.81 2.11 -19.57
N THR A 73 -19.12 1.38 -20.44
CA THR A 73 -19.77 0.53 -21.43
C THR A 73 -20.01 -0.79 -20.72
N GLY A 74 -21.09 -0.86 -19.97
CA GLY A 74 -21.51 -2.03 -19.21
C GLY A 74 -22.14 -1.64 -17.89
N ALA A 75 -23.46 -1.82 -17.78
CA ALA A 75 -24.09 -1.97 -16.47
C ALA A 75 -23.44 -3.18 -15.76
N PRO A 76 -23.34 -3.18 -14.42
CA PRO A 76 -22.90 -4.38 -13.71
C PRO A 76 -23.89 -5.51 -14.03
N GLU A 77 -23.44 -6.49 -14.80
CA GLU A 77 -24.20 -7.71 -15.01
C GLU A 77 -24.06 -8.55 -13.74
N ALA A 78 -25.15 -8.54 -12.96
CA ALA A 78 -25.35 -9.22 -11.68
C ALA A 78 -24.52 -8.72 -10.48
N GLU A 79 -25.20 -8.60 -9.34
CA GLU A 79 -24.59 -8.61 -8.01
C GLU A 79 -23.61 -9.79 -7.93
N PRO A 80 -22.33 -9.58 -7.55
CA PRO A 80 -21.41 -10.69 -7.41
C PRO A 80 -21.92 -11.57 -6.27
N THR A 81 -22.49 -12.73 -6.60
CA THR A 81 -22.67 -13.83 -5.64
C THR A 81 -21.30 -14.09 -5.03
N SER A 82 -21.12 -13.80 -3.73
CA SER A 82 -19.86 -13.91 -2.96
C SER A 82 -18.83 -14.83 -3.62
N ALA A 83 -18.11 -14.27 -4.59
CA ALA A 83 -17.09 -14.98 -5.35
C ALA A 83 -15.80 -14.50 -4.72
N THR A 84 -15.04 -15.44 -4.17
CA THR A 84 -13.68 -15.20 -3.75
C THR A 84 -12.95 -14.49 -4.89
N ARG A 85 -12.63 -13.20 -4.72
CA ARG A 85 -11.83 -12.46 -5.70
C ARG A 85 -10.45 -13.08 -5.72
N THR A 86 -10.19 -13.87 -6.74
CA THR A 86 -8.92 -14.53 -6.98
C THR A 86 -8.02 -13.57 -7.75
N VAL A 87 -6.81 -13.37 -7.24
CA VAL A 87 -5.79 -12.57 -7.93
C VAL A 87 -5.07 -13.49 -8.89
N HIS A 88 -5.06 -13.11 -10.16
CA HIS A 88 -4.34 -13.86 -11.20
C HIS A 88 -3.14 -13.05 -11.68
N PRO A 89 -1.93 -13.63 -11.74
CA PRO A 89 -0.82 -12.98 -12.39
C PRO A 89 -1.13 -12.85 -13.89
N VAL A 90 -1.03 -11.63 -14.41
CA VAL A 90 -1.23 -11.32 -15.83
C VAL A 90 0.09 -10.84 -16.41
N SER A 91 0.46 -11.31 -17.61
CA SER A 91 1.60 -10.78 -18.33
C SER A 91 1.35 -9.33 -18.74
N GLY A 92 2.30 -8.42 -18.46
CA GLY A 92 2.21 -7.02 -18.89
C GLY A 92 2.21 -6.84 -20.42
N ALA A 93 2.52 -7.89 -21.19
CA ALA A 93 2.47 -7.86 -22.65
C ALA A 93 1.07 -8.15 -23.23
N VAL A 94 0.07 -8.45 -22.40
CA VAL A 94 -1.29 -8.76 -22.87
C VAL A 94 -1.88 -7.57 -23.64
N PRO A 95 -2.26 -7.75 -24.92
CA PRO A 95 -2.90 -6.69 -25.69
C PRO A 95 -4.18 -6.19 -25.00
N GLY A 96 -4.32 -4.87 -24.87
CA GLY A 96 -5.49 -4.23 -24.26
C GLY A 96 -5.46 -4.15 -22.73
N LEU A 97 -4.41 -4.65 -22.06
CA LEU A 97 -4.23 -4.54 -20.60
C LEU A 97 -4.14 -3.08 -20.12
N TYR A 98 -3.56 -2.22 -20.94
CA TYR A 98 -3.45 -0.79 -20.69
C TYR A 98 -4.26 0.02 -21.70
N GLY A 99 -4.76 1.15 -21.24
CA GLY A 99 -5.40 2.18 -22.03
C GLY A 99 -4.59 3.46 -22.03
N GLY A 100 -5.12 4.44 -22.75
CA GLY A 100 -4.53 5.76 -22.94
C GLY A 100 -5.01 6.36 -24.24
N THR A 101 -4.90 7.66 -24.39
CA THR A 101 -5.10 8.33 -25.68
C THR A 101 -3.73 8.53 -26.32
N ARG A 102 -3.61 8.33 -27.64
CA ARG A 102 -2.32 8.41 -28.34
C ARG A 102 -1.61 9.76 -28.16
N SER A 103 -2.37 10.83 -27.94
CA SER A 103 -1.84 12.21 -27.88
C SER A 103 -1.72 12.77 -26.47
N VAL A 104 -2.17 12.06 -25.42
CA VAL A 104 -2.10 12.54 -24.03
C VAL A 104 -1.56 11.43 -23.14
N ALA A 105 -0.33 11.62 -22.65
CA ALA A 105 0.24 10.72 -21.65
C ALA A 105 -0.57 10.78 -20.35
N ALA A 106 -0.87 9.61 -19.78
CA ALA A 106 -1.68 9.47 -18.57
C ALA A 106 -1.09 10.16 -17.33
N CYS A 107 0.23 10.38 -17.33
CA CYS A 107 0.96 11.01 -16.25
C CYS A 107 1.90 12.09 -16.77
N ASP A 108 2.09 13.14 -15.97
CA ASP A 108 3.10 14.17 -16.18
C ASP A 108 4.43 13.78 -15.53
N VAL A 109 5.31 13.15 -16.32
CA VAL A 109 6.61 12.63 -15.86
C VAL A 109 7.56 13.75 -15.44
N GLU A 110 7.56 14.87 -16.16
CA GLU A 110 8.43 16.00 -15.83
C GLU A 110 7.96 16.69 -14.54
N GLN A 111 6.64 16.88 -14.37
CA GLN A 111 6.09 17.38 -13.12
C GLN A 111 6.36 16.43 -11.94
N GLN A 112 6.25 15.11 -12.15
CA GLN A 112 6.57 14.12 -11.12
C GLN A 112 8.04 14.21 -10.69
N THR A 113 8.94 14.37 -11.67
CA THR A 113 10.37 14.52 -11.43
C THR A 113 10.66 15.79 -10.64
N ALA A 114 10.03 16.92 -11.01
CA ALA A 114 10.18 18.18 -10.31
C ALA A 114 9.67 18.11 -8.87
N LEU A 115 8.49 17.53 -8.64
CA LEU A 115 7.90 17.39 -7.30
C LEU A 115 8.74 16.51 -6.37
N LEU A 116 9.40 15.47 -6.90
CA LEU A 116 10.33 14.67 -6.11
C LEU A 116 11.66 15.40 -5.88
N ALA A 117 12.14 16.19 -6.84
CA ALA A 117 13.37 16.97 -6.67
C ALA A 117 13.23 18.10 -5.63
N ASP A 118 12.02 18.62 -5.43
CA ASP A 118 11.72 19.69 -4.46
C ASP A 118 11.77 19.24 -2.98
N ASP A 119 11.75 17.92 -2.71
CA ASP A 119 11.77 17.35 -1.36
C ASP A 119 12.79 16.21 -1.29
N GLU A 120 14.00 16.53 -0.79
CA GLU A 120 15.11 15.57 -0.74
C GLU A 120 14.81 14.31 0.10
N ASP A 121 14.04 14.44 1.18
CA ASP A 121 13.73 13.31 2.06
C ASP A 121 12.76 12.35 1.38
N LYS A 122 11.76 12.89 0.69
CA LYS A 122 10.88 12.09 -0.17
C LYS A 122 11.61 11.52 -1.37
N ALA A 123 12.56 12.23 -1.96
CA ALA A 123 13.38 11.69 -3.05
C ALA A 123 14.15 10.45 -2.58
N ARG A 124 14.81 10.53 -1.41
CA ARG A 124 15.54 9.40 -0.81
C ARG A 124 14.62 8.23 -0.52
N ALA A 125 13.50 8.47 0.17
CA ALA A 125 12.53 7.41 0.46
C ALA A 125 11.91 6.79 -0.80
N PHE A 126 11.69 7.59 -1.85
CA PHE A 126 11.19 7.10 -3.14
C PHE A 126 12.22 6.20 -3.82
N ALA A 127 13.50 6.61 -3.79
CA ALA A 127 14.61 5.86 -4.36
C ALA A 127 14.77 4.50 -3.67
N ASP A 128 14.78 4.50 -2.33
CA ASP A 128 14.86 3.28 -1.51
C ASP A 128 13.71 2.31 -1.82
N ALA A 129 12.47 2.82 -1.85
CA ALA A 129 11.30 2.02 -2.21
C ALA A 129 11.29 1.59 -3.67
N SER A 130 11.94 2.31 -4.57
CA SER A 130 12.07 1.94 -5.99
C SER A 130 13.24 0.98 -6.26
N GLY A 131 14.18 0.85 -5.32
CA GLY A 131 15.40 0.05 -5.47
C GLY A 131 16.41 0.69 -6.43
N ILE A 132 16.52 2.03 -6.37
CA ILE A 132 17.44 2.84 -7.19
C ILE A 132 18.17 3.84 -6.30
N GLU A 133 19.23 4.45 -6.82
CA GLU A 133 19.87 5.60 -6.17
C GLU A 133 19.07 6.89 -6.42
N ALA A 134 19.07 7.83 -5.47
CA ALA A 134 18.30 9.08 -5.60
C ALA A 134 18.68 9.90 -6.85
N VAL A 135 19.95 9.90 -7.22
CA VAL A 135 20.45 10.56 -8.45
C VAL A 135 19.86 9.96 -9.73
N GLN A 136 19.37 8.73 -9.69
CA GLN A 136 18.79 8.04 -10.84
C GLN A 136 17.31 8.35 -11.06
N ILE A 137 16.62 9.00 -10.11
CA ILE A 137 15.17 9.26 -10.17
C ILE A 137 14.74 9.88 -11.52
N PRO A 138 15.38 10.94 -12.04
CA PRO A 138 14.95 11.54 -13.31
C PRO A 138 15.05 10.56 -14.49
N GLY A 139 16.14 9.80 -14.57
CA GLY A 139 16.35 8.82 -15.64
C GLY A 139 15.40 7.62 -15.50
N TYR A 140 15.17 7.17 -14.27
CA TYR A 140 14.23 6.11 -13.97
C TYR A 140 12.81 6.48 -14.40
N LEU A 141 12.29 7.63 -13.96
CA LEU A 141 10.95 8.08 -14.32
C LEU A 141 10.76 8.26 -15.83
N LYS A 142 11.78 8.79 -16.52
CA LYS A 142 11.79 8.95 -17.99
C LYS A 142 11.80 7.62 -18.76
N SER A 143 12.29 6.55 -18.14
CA SER A 143 12.28 5.21 -18.74
C SER A 143 10.92 4.51 -18.64
N LEU A 144 10.01 5.01 -17.80
CA LEU A 144 8.70 4.41 -17.58
C LEU A 144 7.68 4.92 -18.60
N THR A 145 6.73 4.06 -18.95
CA THR A 145 5.65 4.38 -19.88
C THR A 145 4.41 4.83 -19.13
N PRO A 146 3.86 6.03 -19.38
CA PRO A 146 2.64 6.51 -18.74
C PRO A 146 1.39 5.89 -19.38
N VAL A 147 0.62 5.14 -18.59
CA VAL A 147 -0.57 4.40 -19.07
C VAL A 147 -1.74 4.46 -18.08
N VAL A 148 -2.91 4.04 -18.53
CA VAL A 148 -4.11 3.86 -17.70
C VAL A 148 -4.41 2.37 -17.53
N LEU A 149 -4.66 1.92 -16.30
CA LEU A 149 -5.08 0.53 -16.04
C LEU A 149 -6.48 0.26 -16.61
N ARG A 150 -6.68 -0.86 -17.31
CA ARG A 150 -8.00 -1.28 -17.84
C ARG A 150 -8.73 -2.27 -16.95
N ALA A 151 -8.04 -2.82 -15.96
CA ALA A 151 -8.57 -3.72 -14.95
C ALA A 151 -8.00 -3.31 -13.57
N ASP A 152 -8.65 -3.76 -12.51
CA ASP A 152 -8.12 -3.61 -11.16
C ASP A 152 -6.79 -4.35 -11.04
N ALA A 153 -5.80 -3.74 -10.40
CA ALA A 153 -4.45 -4.31 -10.29
C ALA A 153 -3.99 -4.38 -8.84
N GLN A 154 -3.59 -5.56 -8.37
CA GLN A 154 -2.97 -5.72 -7.06
C GLN A 154 -1.48 -5.35 -7.13
N VAL A 155 -1.04 -4.54 -6.17
CA VAL A 155 0.34 -4.05 -6.05
C VAL A 155 0.75 -3.95 -4.59
N THR A 156 2.05 -3.88 -4.34
CA THR A 156 2.57 -3.30 -3.10
C THR A 156 2.75 -1.80 -3.34
N ASN A 157 1.98 -0.97 -2.66
CA ASN A 157 2.10 0.49 -2.70
C ASN A 157 2.92 0.97 -1.49
N HIS A 158 3.69 2.04 -1.65
CA HIS A 158 4.48 2.61 -0.57
C HIS A 158 4.05 4.06 -0.32
N GLY A 159 3.46 4.31 0.85
CA GLY A 159 3.15 5.67 1.29
C GLY A 159 4.33 6.28 2.02
N TYR A 160 4.49 7.60 1.96
CA TYR A 160 5.50 8.31 2.75
C TYR A 160 4.97 8.61 4.15
N SER A 161 5.71 8.20 5.18
CA SER A 161 5.44 8.53 6.58
C SER A 161 6.72 8.49 7.40
N ALA A 162 6.86 9.43 8.34
CA ALA A 162 7.99 9.49 9.27
C ALA A 162 9.39 9.39 8.60
N GLY A 163 9.58 10.07 7.47
CA GLY A 163 10.88 10.08 6.78
C GLY A 163 11.16 8.87 5.89
N SER A 164 10.20 7.94 5.75
CA SER A 164 10.42 6.67 5.07
C SER A 164 9.22 6.22 4.25
N ALA A 165 9.47 5.26 3.35
CA ALA A 165 8.43 4.60 2.57
C ALA A 165 7.85 3.41 3.33
N THR A 166 6.55 3.43 3.61
CA THR A 166 5.82 2.36 4.29
C THR A 166 5.00 1.54 3.29
N ALA A 167 5.34 0.26 3.15
CA ALA A 167 4.67 -0.66 2.24
C ALA A 167 3.30 -1.12 2.76
N PHE A 168 2.31 -1.21 1.88
CA PHE A 168 1.01 -1.81 2.13
C PHE A 168 0.47 -2.51 0.87
N GLN A 169 -0.37 -3.52 1.04
CA GLN A 169 -1.02 -4.18 -0.09
C GLN A 169 -2.19 -3.33 -0.58
N ALA A 170 -2.30 -3.18 -1.89
CA ALA A 170 -3.32 -2.34 -2.49
C ALA A 170 -3.89 -2.99 -3.75
N VAL A 171 -5.17 -2.73 -4.01
CA VAL A 171 -5.79 -2.92 -5.34
C VAL A 171 -6.06 -1.54 -5.91
N LEU A 172 -5.39 -1.22 -7.01
CA LEU A 172 -5.65 0.00 -7.78
C LEU A 172 -6.86 -0.22 -8.66
N GLN A 173 -7.85 0.66 -8.56
CA GLN A 173 -9.05 0.60 -9.40
C GLN A 173 -8.66 0.75 -10.89
N ALA A 174 -9.37 0.06 -11.78
CA ALA A 174 -9.35 0.33 -13.21
C ALA A 174 -9.58 1.84 -13.48
N GLY A 175 -8.88 2.40 -14.47
CA GLY A 175 -8.84 3.84 -14.73
C GLY A 175 -7.72 4.59 -14.00
N THR A 176 -6.98 3.95 -13.08
CA THR A 176 -5.83 4.57 -12.42
C THR A 176 -4.69 4.81 -13.42
N ALA A 177 -4.17 6.05 -13.43
CA ALA A 177 -2.98 6.42 -14.19
C ALA A 177 -1.70 5.98 -13.44
N VAL A 178 -0.83 5.25 -14.15
CA VAL A 178 0.41 4.69 -13.60
C VAL A 178 1.58 4.85 -14.59
N LEU A 179 2.79 4.88 -14.06
CA LEU A 179 4.02 4.68 -14.83
C LEU A 179 4.41 3.20 -14.76
N VAL A 180 4.54 2.53 -15.91
CA VAL A 180 4.93 1.11 -16.00
C VAL A 180 6.35 0.93 -16.53
N ASP A 181 7.03 -0.13 -16.08
CA ASP A 181 8.34 -0.50 -16.64
C ASP A 181 8.20 -1.24 -17.99
N SER A 182 9.33 -1.63 -18.57
CA SER A 182 9.40 -2.34 -19.86
C SER A 182 8.71 -3.72 -19.86
N ARG A 183 8.35 -4.26 -18.69
CA ARG A 183 7.59 -5.51 -18.54
C ARG A 183 6.11 -5.25 -18.25
N GLY A 184 5.68 -3.98 -18.24
CA GLY A 184 4.32 -3.57 -17.89
C GLY A 184 4.05 -3.51 -16.39
N MET A 185 5.03 -3.75 -15.50
CA MET A 185 4.77 -3.70 -14.07
C MET A 185 4.52 -2.24 -13.63
N PRO A 186 3.38 -1.91 -12.96
CA PRO A 186 3.20 -0.59 -12.36
C PRO A 186 4.31 -0.27 -11.37
N ARG A 187 4.98 0.87 -11.57
CA ARG A 187 6.11 1.34 -10.77
C ARG A 187 5.85 2.64 -10.02
N VAL A 188 4.93 3.48 -10.52
CA VAL A 188 4.52 4.72 -9.83
C VAL A 188 3.03 4.93 -10.04
N ARG A 189 2.31 5.35 -8.98
CA ARG A 189 0.91 5.77 -9.07
C ARG A 189 0.82 7.28 -9.20
N CYS A 190 0.30 7.78 -10.31
CA CYS A 190 0.39 9.21 -10.65
C CYS A 190 -0.52 10.10 -9.81
N ALA A 191 -1.57 9.55 -9.18
CA ALA A 191 -2.43 10.30 -8.27
C ALA A 191 -1.74 10.75 -6.96
N CYS A 192 -0.61 10.13 -6.59
CA CYS A 192 0.09 10.40 -5.33
C CYS A 192 1.63 10.36 -5.42
N GLY A 193 2.20 10.00 -6.57
CA GLY A 193 3.64 9.86 -6.75
C GLY A 193 4.27 8.64 -6.07
N ASN A 194 3.45 7.77 -5.47
CA ASN A 194 3.97 6.67 -4.66
C ASN A 194 4.65 5.60 -5.53
N PRO A 195 5.82 5.08 -5.10
CA PRO A 195 6.47 3.97 -5.77
C PRO A 195 5.71 2.66 -5.52
N LEU A 196 5.63 1.82 -6.55
CA LEU A 196 4.91 0.57 -6.58
C LEU A 196 5.88 -0.60 -6.82
N ARG A 197 5.60 -1.73 -6.17
CA ARG A 197 6.30 -3.01 -6.36
C ARG A 197 5.30 -4.13 -6.65
N PRO A 198 5.77 -5.29 -7.13
CA PRO A 198 4.93 -6.48 -7.25
C PRO A 198 4.17 -6.75 -5.95
N PRO A 199 2.90 -7.20 -6.03
CA PRO A 199 2.14 -7.57 -4.85
C PRO A 199 2.83 -8.73 -4.13
N VAL A 200 2.73 -8.77 -2.80
CA VAL A 200 3.07 -9.99 -2.07
C VAL A 200 1.81 -10.85 -2.06
N VAL A 201 1.79 -11.87 -2.91
CA VAL A 201 0.74 -12.89 -2.90
C VAL A 201 1.01 -13.84 -1.75
N ALA A 202 0.01 -14.04 -0.89
CA ALA A 202 -0.02 -15.11 0.10
C ALA A 202 -0.59 -16.39 -0.54
#